data_AF-A0A9X0I3A1-F1
#
_entry.id   AF-A0A9X0I3A1-F1
#
_cell.length_a   1.000
_cell.length_b   1.000
_cell.length_c   1.000
_cell.angle_alpha   90.00
_cell.angle_beta   90.00
_cell.angle_gamma   90.00
#
_symmetry.space_group_name_H-M   'P 1'
#
loop_
_entity.id
_entity.type
_entity.pdbx_description
1 polymer ?
#
loop_
_entity_poly.entity_id
_entity_poly.type
_entity_poly.pdbx_seq_one_letter_code
_entity_poly.pdbx_strand_id
1 'polypeptide(L)'
;MVLRRFLYLNNTSVDSYLGVLEGGLSDERTRRTGERGIRGGDAGLSFSPVSGKISGQRERSEEDERVVRDTPELRFDRLMTALEAEPERWNYERVLESDGLFERSAIGTLISVDCEVEVPQMSLLLAQPEQLGEMLDMIEIFGPMASAFGANTSGMPDPEKIKAARGFTKMKADMIVVGDIDEGAPRLAGKLERQHVRDIPDGEATVVGKVARRWKQGEHYSLMALPGAALMSRAQRRKAQPVDPDDENVLHGPALTLDILAIFR
;
A
#
# COMPACT_ATOMS: atom_id res chain seq x y z
N MET A 1 -13.07 -9.99 -14.43
CA MET A 1 -11.71 -9.71 -13.93
C MET A 1 -11.26 -8.44 -14.61
N VAL A 2 -10.96 -7.40 -13.84
CA VAL A 2 -10.53 -6.10 -14.38
C VAL A 2 -9.01 -6.07 -14.33
N LEU A 3 -8.37 -5.76 -15.45
CA LEU A 3 -6.91 -5.64 -15.51
C LEU A 3 -6.51 -4.32 -14.84
N ARG A 4 -5.75 -4.41 -13.75
CA ARG A 4 -5.29 -3.26 -12.95
C ARG A 4 -3.78 -3.15 -13.02
N ARG A 5 -3.26 -1.94 -13.21
CA ARG A 5 -1.85 -1.62 -12.99
C ARG A 5 -1.68 -1.01 -11.60
N PHE A 6 -1.18 -1.81 -10.67
CA PHE A 6 -0.89 -1.34 -9.31
C PHE A 6 0.35 -0.44 -9.27
N LEU A 7 0.18 0.77 -8.77
CA LEU A 7 1.25 1.70 -8.37
C LEU A 7 1.72 1.39 -6.94
N TYR A 8 0.79 0.97 -6.09
CA TYR A 8 1.02 0.51 -4.72
C TYR A 8 0.12 -0.68 -4.39
N LEU A 9 0.66 -1.69 -3.70
CA LEU A 9 -0.12 -2.81 -3.17
C LEU A 9 0.48 -3.34 -1.87
N ASN A 10 -0.22 -3.11 -0.75
CA ASN A 10 0.14 -3.62 0.56
C ASN A 10 -0.33 -5.07 0.71
N ASN A 11 0.52 -6.00 0.26
CA ASN A 11 0.23 -7.43 0.30
C ASN A 11 -0.07 -7.92 1.73
N THR A 12 0.65 -7.39 2.73
CA THR A 12 0.49 -7.78 4.14
C THR A 12 -0.92 -7.44 4.65
N SER A 13 -1.40 -6.23 4.36
CA SER A 13 -2.74 -5.79 4.72
C SER A 13 -3.82 -6.57 3.97
N VAL A 14 -3.64 -6.78 2.66
CA VAL A 14 -4.57 -7.57 1.83
C VAL A 14 -4.72 -8.98 2.38
N ASP A 15 -3.61 -9.64 2.72
CA ASP A 15 -3.60 -10.99 3.29
C ASP A 15 -4.31 -11.04 4.64
N SER A 16 -4.09 -10.02 5.48
CA SER A 16 -4.77 -9.90 6.77
C SER A 16 -6.29 -9.75 6.61
N TYR A 17 -6.76 -8.89 5.70
CA TYR A 17 -8.19 -8.70 5.45
C TYR A 17 -8.83 -9.95 4.84
N LEU A 18 -8.17 -10.60 3.88
CA LEU A 18 -8.65 -11.87 3.33
C LEU A 18 -8.75 -12.95 4.40
N GLY A 19 -7.76 -13.03 5.30
CA GLY A 19 -7.80 -13.96 6.43
C GLY A 19 -9.05 -13.77 7.29
N VAL A 20 -9.51 -12.53 7.50
CA VAL A 20 -10.76 -12.26 8.23
C VAL A 20 -11.99 -12.65 7.41
N LEU A 21 -12.02 -12.30 6.12
CA LEU A 21 -13.14 -12.61 5.23
C LEU A 21 -13.36 -14.12 5.07
N GLU A 22 -12.27 -14.89 5.05
CA GLU A 22 -12.29 -16.33 4.80
C GLU A 22 -12.36 -17.17 6.08
N GLY A 23 -12.42 -16.53 7.25
CA GLY A 23 -12.56 -17.22 8.55
C GLY A 23 -11.26 -17.81 9.10
N GLY A 24 -10.11 -17.30 8.66
CA GLY A 24 -8.76 -17.73 9.03
C GLY A 24 -7.90 -17.99 7.79
N LEU A 25 -6.64 -17.55 7.83
CA LEU A 25 -5.63 -17.72 6.76
C LEU A 25 -5.61 -19.17 6.24
N SER A 26 -6.24 -19.41 5.10
CA SER A 26 -6.07 -20.63 4.32
C SER A 26 -5.02 -20.34 3.25
N ASP A 27 -3.75 -20.52 3.61
CA ASP A 27 -2.62 -20.37 2.69
C ASP A 27 -2.58 -21.47 1.61
N GLU A 28 -3.48 -22.46 1.67
CA GLU A 28 -3.42 -23.65 0.84
C GLU A 28 -4.82 -24.14 0.45
N ARG A 29 -5.19 -23.97 -0.82
CA ARG A 29 -6.32 -24.65 -1.44
C ARG A 29 -5.82 -25.81 -2.28
N THR A 30 -5.76 -26.99 -1.70
CA THR A 30 -5.50 -28.24 -2.43
C THR A 30 -6.72 -28.57 -3.31
N ARG A 31 -6.69 -28.17 -4.58
CA ARG A 31 -7.73 -28.53 -5.54
C ARG A 31 -7.50 -29.96 -6.05
N ARG A 32 -8.11 -30.93 -5.37
CA ARG A 32 -8.10 -32.33 -5.81
C ARG A 32 -9.08 -32.50 -6.98
N THR A 33 -8.60 -32.37 -8.21
CA THR A 33 -9.39 -32.68 -9.40
C THR A 33 -9.39 -34.19 -9.58
N GLY A 34 -10.31 -34.88 -8.91
CA GLY A 34 -10.58 -36.28 -9.21
C GLY A 34 -11.43 -36.35 -10.48
N GLU A 35 -10.83 -36.77 -11.60
CA GLU A 35 -11.61 -37.27 -12.73
C GLU A 35 -12.37 -38.51 -12.28
N ARG A 36 -13.59 -38.31 -11.76
CA ARG A 36 -14.55 -39.39 -11.54
C ARG A 36 -15.08 -39.74 -12.93
N GLY A 37 -14.32 -40.58 -13.64
CA GLY A 37 -14.74 -41.22 -14.87
C GLY A 37 -16.04 -41.99 -14.61
N ILE A 38 -17.14 -41.44 -15.10
CA ILE A 38 -18.42 -42.13 -15.17
C ILE A 38 -18.25 -43.21 -16.24
N ARG A 39 -18.05 -44.45 -15.82
CA ARG A 39 -18.27 -45.64 -16.65
C ARG A 39 -19.30 -46.52 -15.95
N GLY A 40 -20.57 -46.20 -16.20
CA GLY A 40 -21.63 -47.21 -16.14
C GLY A 40 -21.52 -48.12 -17.36
N GLY A 41 -21.89 -49.39 -17.19
CA GLY A 41 -22.13 -50.31 -18.32
C GLY A 41 -21.53 -51.70 -18.15
N ASP A 42 -22.29 -52.55 -17.48
CA ASP A 42 -22.52 -53.99 -17.69
C ASP A 42 -21.70 -54.72 -18.78
N ALA A 43 -21.03 -55.82 -18.39
CA ALA A 43 -20.90 -57.07 -19.17
C ALA A 43 -19.94 -58.03 -18.46
N GLY A 44 -20.48 -59.17 -18.00
CA GLY A 44 -19.68 -60.30 -17.56
C GLY A 44 -18.91 -60.93 -18.73
N LEU A 45 -17.75 -61.53 -18.42
CA LEU A 45 -17.25 -62.78 -18.98
C LEU A 45 -15.94 -63.17 -18.28
N SER A 46 -15.90 -64.44 -17.89
CA SER A 46 -14.81 -65.18 -17.26
C SER A 46 -13.52 -65.23 -18.08
N PHE A 47 -12.35 -65.08 -17.45
CA PHE A 47 -11.13 -65.78 -17.86
C PHE A 47 -10.20 -66.09 -16.65
N SER A 48 -9.65 -67.29 -16.68
CA SER A 48 -8.96 -68.09 -15.65
C SER A 48 -7.80 -67.46 -14.84
N PRO A 49 -7.48 -68.05 -13.66
CA PRO A 49 -6.36 -67.64 -12.82
C PRO A 49 -5.04 -68.23 -13.35
N VAL A 50 -4.13 -67.36 -13.80
CA VAL A 50 -2.75 -67.74 -14.09
C VAL A 50 -1.85 -67.11 -13.03
N SER A 51 -1.24 -67.99 -12.26
CA SER A 51 -0.11 -67.76 -11.36
C SER A 51 0.98 -66.91 -12.01
N GLY A 52 1.30 -65.76 -11.43
CA GLY A 52 2.38 -64.91 -11.91
C GLY A 52 2.76 -63.84 -10.90
N LYS A 53 3.71 -64.18 -10.03
CA LYS A 53 4.58 -63.31 -9.23
C LYS A 53 4.03 -61.94 -8.80
N ILE A 54 3.69 -61.89 -7.51
CA ILE A 54 3.78 -60.68 -6.69
C ILE A 54 5.16 -60.05 -6.87
N SER A 55 5.23 -58.96 -7.64
CA SER A 55 6.22 -57.91 -7.44
C SER A 55 5.44 -56.61 -7.38
N GLY A 56 5.27 -56.10 -6.16
CA GLY A 56 4.59 -54.84 -5.90
C GLY A 56 5.28 -53.71 -6.66
N GLN A 57 4.71 -53.35 -7.80
CA GLN A 57 4.92 -52.03 -8.36
C GLN A 57 3.88 -51.16 -7.67
N ARG A 58 4.36 -50.52 -6.60
CA ARG A 58 3.73 -49.38 -5.95
C ARG A 58 3.46 -48.38 -7.09
N GLU A 59 2.21 -48.33 -7.53
CA GLU A 59 1.71 -47.35 -8.47
C GLU A 59 1.95 -46.00 -7.78
N ARG A 60 3.08 -45.39 -8.12
CA ARG A 60 3.44 -44.05 -7.67
C ARG A 60 2.51 -43.18 -8.49
N SER A 61 1.31 -42.95 -7.95
CA SER A 61 0.47 -41.84 -8.38
C SER A 61 1.35 -40.61 -8.17
N GLU A 62 1.97 -40.16 -9.24
CA GLU A 62 2.61 -38.86 -9.31
C GLU A 62 1.44 -37.88 -9.28
N GLU A 63 0.99 -37.61 -8.04
CA GLU A 63 0.06 -36.55 -7.72
C GLU A 63 0.84 -35.28 -8.05
N ASP A 64 0.60 -34.74 -9.25
CA ASP A 64 1.12 -33.44 -9.68
C ASP A 64 0.58 -32.39 -8.70
N GLU A 65 1.30 -32.20 -7.61
CA GLU A 65 1.04 -31.20 -6.58
C GLU A 65 1.40 -29.84 -7.17
N ARG A 66 0.49 -29.31 -7.99
CA ARG A 66 0.61 -27.97 -8.52
C ARG A 66 0.24 -26.99 -7.41
N VAL A 67 1.25 -26.54 -6.68
CA VAL A 67 1.13 -25.41 -5.75
C VAL A 67 0.83 -24.15 -6.58
N VAL A 68 -0.45 -23.89 -6.83
CA VAL A 68 -0.91 -22.63 -7.41
C VAL A 68 -0.89 -21.61 -6.27
N ARG A 69 0.23 -20.89 -6.13
CA ARG A 69 0.29 -19.72 -5.25
C ARG A 69 -0.48 -18.60 -5.93
N ASP A 70 -1.52 -18.11 -5.28
CA ASP A 70 -2.24 -16.93 -5.75
C ASP A 70 -1.28 -15.74 -5.80
N THR A 71 -1.24 -15.06 -6.94
CA THR A 71 -0.52 -13.80 -7.08
C THR A 71 -1.13 -12.73 -6.17
N PRO A 72 -0.36 -11.76 -5.64
CA PRO A 72 -0.91 -10.68 -4.82
C PRO A 72 -2.11 -9.93 -5.44
N GLU A 73 -2.10 -9.77 -6.76
CA GLU A 73 -3.17 -9.15 -7.54
C GLU A 73 -4.46 -9.96 -7.48
N LEU A 74 -4.36 -11.29 -7.61
CA LEU A 74 -5.50 -12.20 -7.51
C LEU A 74 -6.09 -12.19 -6.10
N ARG A 75 -5.24 -12.10 -5.07
CA ARG A 75 -5.68 -11.93 -3.68
C ARG A 75 -6.44 -10.63 -3.49
N PHE A 76 -5.90 -9.52 -4.00
CA PHE A 76 -6.61 -8.23 -4.00
C PHE A 76 -7.95 -8.30 -4.73
N ASP A 77 -8.02 -8.93 -5.90
CA ASP A 77 -9.27 -9.10 -6.65
C ASP A 77 -10.32 -9.89 -5.88
N ARG A 78 -9.90 -10.96 -5.18
CA ARG A 78 -10.79 -11.73 -4.31
C ARG A 78 -11.30 -10.89 -3.14
N LEU A 79 -10.43 -10.08 -2.52
CA LEU A 79 -10.79 -9.15 -1.46
C LEU A 79 -11.86 -8.17 -1.95
N MET A 80 -11.61 -7.49 -3.07
CA MET A 80 -12.56 -6.54 -3.64
C MET A 80 -13.89 -7.19 -4.00
N THR A 81 -13.86 -8.39 -4.60
CA THR A 81 -15.07 -9.13 -4.96
C THR A 81 -15.92 -9.45 -3.72
N ALA A 82 -15.30 -9.85 -2.61
CA ALA A 82 -16.00 -10.16 -1.37
C ALA A 82 -16.57 -8.90 -0.69
N LEU A 83 -15.83 -7.79 -0.72
CA LEU A 83 -16.29 -6.49 -0.21
C LEU A 83 -17.47 -5.96 -1.00
N GLU A 84 -17.41 -6.03 -2.34
CA GLU A 84 -18.49 -5.58 -3.23
C GLU A 84 -19.74 -6.47 -3.15
N ALA A 85 -19.60 -7.75 -2.78
CA ALA A 85 -20.73 -8.65 -2.60
C ALA A 85 -21.55 -8.37 -1.33
N GLU A 86 -20.91 -7.92 -0.25
CA GLU A 86 -21.55 -7.64 1.05
C GLU A 86 -21.06 -6.31 1.67
N PRO A 87 -21.24 -5.15 1.00
CA PRO A 87 -20.60 -3.88 1.39
C PRO A 87 -21.00 -3.41 2.79
N GLU A 88 -22.28 -3.54 3.16
CA GLU A 88 -22.78 -3.12 4.48
C GLU A 88 -22.15 -3.94 5.62
N ARG A 89 -21.97 -5.26 5.41
CA ARG A 89 -21.37 -6.16 6.40
C ARG A 89 -19.93 -5.81 6.68
N TRP A 90 -19.20 -5.41 5.64
CA TRP A 90 -17.77 -5.09 5.72
C TRP A 90 -17.48 -3.61 5.91
N ASN A 91 -18.51 -2.78 6.07
CA ASN A 91 -18.41 -1.33 6.14
C ASN A 91 -17.54 -0.77 4.99
N TYR A 92 -17.86 -1.22 3.77
CA TYR A 92 -17.19 -0.85 2.54
C TYR A 92 -18.05 0.09 1.71
N GLU A 93 -17.46 1.19 1.25
CA GLU A 93 -18.09 2.18 0.37
C GLU A 93 -17.26 2.35 -0.91
N ARG A 94 -17.89 2.16 -2.07
CA ARG A 94 -17.34 2.65 -3.34
C ARG A 94 -17.84 4.07 -3.55
N VAL A 95 -16.92 5.03 -3.46
CA VAL A 95 -17.21 6.45 -3.63
C VAL A 95 -17.36 6.75 -5.12
N LEU A 96 -18.60 7.03 -5.52
CA LEU A 96 -18.93 7.46 -6.89
C LEU A 96 -19.26 8.95 -6.94
N GLU A 97 -19.73 9.52 -5.82
CA GLU A 97 -20.08 10.92 -5.65
C GLU A 97 -19.41 11.44 -4.38
N SER A 98 -18.77 12.60 -4.44
CA SER A 98 -18.01 13.17 -3.32
C SER A 98 -18.87 13.95 -2.31
N ASP A 99 -20.12 14.25 -2.64
CA ASP A 99 -21.05 15.07 -1.85
C ASP A 99 -21.32 14.52 -0.44
N GLY A 100 -20.77 15.15 0.59
CA GLY A 100 -20.93 14.70 1.98
C GLY A 100 -20.09 13.48 2.36
N LEU A 101 -19.03 13.20 1.57
CA LEU A 101 -18.11 12.08 1.82
C LEU A 101 -17.50 12.16 3.21
N PHE A 102 -17.10 13.37 3.63
CA PHE A 102 -16.49 13.58 4.94
C PHE A 102 -17.42 13.14 6.07
N GLU A 103 -18.70 13.49 5.99
CA GLU A 103 -19.72 13.24 7.01
C GLU A 103 -19.97 11.75 7.17
N ARG A 104 -20.23 11.06 6.05
CA ARG A 104 -20.62 9.64 6.02
C ARG A 104 -19.46 8.67 6.21
N SER A 105 -18.23 9.06 5.84
CA SER A 105 -17.04 8.23 6.07
C SER A 105 -16.65 8.21 7.55
N ALA A 106 -17.10 7.18 8.27
CA ALA A 106 -16.69 6.94 9.66
C ALA A 106 -15.26 6.38 9.73
N ILE A 107 -14.57 6.59 10.87
CA ILE A 107 -13.29 5.91 11.13
C ILE A 107 -13.51 4.40 11.08
N GLY A 108 -12.66 3.72 10.32
CA GLY A 108 -12.73 2.28 10.09
C GLY A 108 -13.51 1.86 8.85
N THR A 109 -14.16 2.78 8.15
CA THR A 109 -14.80 2.53 6.85
C THR A 109 -13.74 2.24 5.82
N LEU A 110 -13.92 1.18 5.03
CA LEU A 110 -13.08 0.89 3.89
C LEU A 110 -13.68 1.61 2.68
N ILE A 111 -12.88 2.42 1.99
CA ILE A 111 -13.35 3.17 0.83
C ILE A 111 -12.53 2.80 -0.42
N SER A 112 -13.19 2.79 -1.57
CA SER A 112 -12.54 2.89 -2.88
C SER A 112 -13.00 4.15 -3.58
N VAL A 113 -12.06 4.93 -4.09
CA VAL A 113 -12.34 6.26 -4.64
C VAL A 113 -11.37 6.56 -5.77
N ASP A 114 -11.90 7.11 -6.86
CA ASP A 114 -11.11 7.62 -7.97
C ASP A 114 -10.72 9.07 -7.65
N CYS A 115 -9.43 9.39 -7.76
CA CYS A 115 -8.90 10.72 -7.45
C CYS A 115 -7.60 11.01 -8.23
N GLU A 116 -7.24 12.28 -8.32
CA GLU A 116 -5.91 12.70 -8.74
C GLU A 116 -4.96 12.53 -7.55
N VAL A 117 -3.98 11.63 -7.68
CA VAL A 117 -3.00 11.38 -6.62
C VAL A 117 -1.69 12.11 -6.90
N GLU A 118 -1.07 12.65 -5.87
CA GLU A 118 0.24 13.28 -5.94
C GLU A 118 1.11 12.88 -4.74
N VAL A 119 2.42 12.82 -4.95
CA VAL A 119 3.40 12.65 -3.88
C VAL A 119 4.10 13.99 -3.66
N PRO A 120 3.93 14.64 -2.49
CA PRO A 120 4.61 15.90 -2.20
C PRO A 120 6.13 15.78 -2.36
N GLN A 121 6.77 16.79 -2.95
CA GLN A 121 8.20 16.73 -3.31
C GLN A 121 9.12 16.39 -2.13
N MET A 122 8.84 16.98 -0.96
CA MET A 122 9.60 16.70 0.26
C MET A 122 9.43 15.24 0.71
N SER A 123 8.24 14.66 0.52
CA SER A 123 8.03 13.24 0.79
C SER A 123 8.79 12.36 -0.20
N LEU A 124 8.85 12.74 -1.48
CA LEU A 124 9.60 11.99 -2.50
C LEU A 124 11.09 11.95 -2.14
N LEU A 125 11.67 13.11 -1.79
CA LEU A 125 13.08 13.24 -1.42
C LEU A 125 13.43 12.39 -0.19
N LEU A 126 12.58 12.41 0.84
CA LEU A 126 12.78 11.62 2.06
C LEU A 126 12.59 10.11 1.82
N ALA A 127 11.74 9.72 0.87
CA ALA A 127 11.53 8.32 0.50
C ALA A 127 12.65 7.75 -0.41
N GLN A 128 13.61 8.58 -0.82
CA GLN A 128 14.73 8.23 -1.70
C GLN A 128 16.09 8.47 -1.01
N PRO A 129 16.46 7.61 -0.04
CA PRO A 129 17.64 7.83 0.80
C PRO A 129 18.96 7.84 0.01
N GLU A 130 19.03 7.11 -1.09
CA GLU A 130 20.20 7.04 -1.97
C GLU A 130 20.43 8.38 -2.67
N GLN A 131 19.41 8.93 -3.33
CA GLN A 131 19.50 10.23 -4.01
C GLN A 131 19.75 11.38 -3.04
N LEU A 132 19.12 11.34 -1.85
CA LEU A 132 19.42 12.30 -0.79
C LEU A 132 20.88 12.18 -0.31
N GLY A 133 21.41 10.95 -0.20
CA GLY A 133 22.82 10.69 0.11
C GLY A 133 23.76 11.29 -0.94
N GLU A 134 23.52 11.03 -2.22
CA GLU A 134 24.30 11.56 -3.34
C GLU A 134 24.27 13.10 -3.39
N MET A 135 23.11 13.71 -3.13
CA MET A 135 22.99 15.17 -3.05
C MET A 135 23.83 15.73 -1.88
N LEU A 136 23.78 15.10 -0.72
CA LEU A 136 24.58 15.51 0.44
C LEU A 136 26.08 15.35 0.17
N ASP A 137 26.50 14.29 -0.52
CA ASP A 137 27.88 14.08 -0.97
C ASP A 137 28.35 15.19 -1.90
N MET A 138 27.51 15.61 -2.86
CA MET A 138 27.82 16.74 -3.75
C MET A 138 27.99 18.05 -2.97
N ILE A 139 27.10 18.34 -2.01
CA ILE A 139 27.22 19.56 -1.18
C ILE A 139 28.51 19.53 -0.37
N GLU A 140 28.89 18.38 0.20
CA GLU A 140 30.11 18.23 0.98
C GLU A 140 31.39 18.40 0.14
N ILE A 141 31.38 17.92 -1.12
CA ILE A 141 32.51 18.04 -2.06
C ILE A 141 32.62 19.47 -2.62
N PHE A 142 31.51 20.03 -3.10
CA PHE A 142 31.50 21.30 -3.84
C PHE A 142 31.30 22.53 -2.94
N GLY A 143 30.73 22.39 -1.75
CA GLY A 143 30.50 23.50 -0.82
C GLY A 143 31.78 24.25 -0.42
N PRO A 144 32.86 23.56 -0.01
CA PRO A 144 34.14 24.20 0.27
C PRO A 144 34.76 24.87 -0.98
N MET A 145 34.53 24.28 -2.16
CA MET A 145 35.03 24.79 -3.43
C MET A 145 34.31 26.09 -3.85
N ALA A 146 32.98 26.17 -3.65
CA ALA A 146 32.20 27.37 -3.89
C ALA A 146 32.69 28.55 -3.02
N SER A 147 32.98 28.30 -1.74
CA SER A 147 33.62 29.29 -0.85
C SER A 147 34.98 29.73 -1.37
N ALA A 148 35.80 28.80 -1.86
CA ALA A 148 37.14 29.08 -2.37
C ALA A 148 37.14 29.92 -3.67
N PHE A 149 36.09 29.82 -4.49
CA PHE A 149 35.91 30.63 -5.70
C PHE A 149 35.14 31.94 -5.47
N GLY A 150 34.89 32.32 -4.21
CA GLY A 150 34.21 33.57 -3.86
C GLY A 150 32.71 33.57 -4.16
N ALA A 151 32.10 32.39 -4.34
CA ALA A 151 30.65 32.27 -4.46
C ALA A 151 29.99 32.49 -3.09
N ASN A 152 28.81 33.12 -3.09
CA ASN A 152 28.11 33.45 -1.85
C ASN A 152 27.54 32.15 -1.23
N THR A 153 28.07 31.73 -0.10
CA THR A 153 27.71 30.47 0.57
C THR A 153 26.72 30.64 1.70
N SER A 154 26.13 31.83 1.86
CA SER A 154 25.18 32.18 2.93
C SER A 154 23.90 31.32 2.98
N GLY A 155 23.61 30.54 1.93
CA GLY A 155 22.49 29.61 1.87
C GLY A 155 22.87 28.13 2.00
N MET A 156 24.16 27.79 2.09
CA MET A 156 24.58 26.39 2.19
C MET A 156 24.38 25.83 3.61
N PRO A 157 23.96 24.57 3.76
CA PRO A 157 23.93 23.90 5.05
C PRO A 157 25.33 23.80 5.66
N ASP A 158 25.45 24.08 6.95
CA ASP A 158 26.68 23.82 7.72
C ASP A 158 27.01 22.31 7.71
N PRO A 159 28.30 21.90 7.67
CA PRO A 159 28.74 20.52 7.86
C PRO A 159 28.03 19.73 8.96
N GLU A 160 27.70 20.33 10.11
CA GLU A 160 26.95 19.64 11.16
C GLU A 160 25.52 19.27 10.72
N LYS A 161 24.86 20.15 9.95
CA LYS A 161 23.53 19.91 9.38
C LYS A 161 23.57 18.83 8.30
N ILE A 162 24.62 18.81 7.48
CA ILE A 162 24.84 17.75 6.47
C ILE A 162 25.01 16.40 7.16
N LYS A 163 25.81 16.34 8.23
CA LYS A 163 26.03 15.12 9.02
C LYS A 163 24.73 14.63 9.69
N ALA A 164 23.91 15.54 10.21
CA ALA A 164 22.59 15.21 10.74
C ALA A 164 21.65 14.69 9.64
N ALA A 165 21.60 15.35 8.48
CA ALA A 165 20.83 14.94 7.30
C ALA A 165 21.21 13.53 6.82
N ARG A 166 22.51 13.20 6.82
CA ARG A 166 23.05 11.87 6.50
C ARG A 166 22.63 10.79 7.51
N GLY A 167 22.29 11.17 8.73
CA GLY A 167 21.66 10.26 9.69
C GLY A 167 20.26 9.82 9.24
N PHE A 168 19.51 10.72 8.59
CA PHE A 168 18.16 10.44 8.11
C PHE A 168 18.13 9.54 6.87
N THR A 169 19.16 9.57 6.01
CA THR A 169 19.22 8.66 4.84
C THR A 169 19.31 7.18 5.23
N LYS A 170 19.74 6.88 6.46
CA LYS A 170 19.76 5.50 6.98
C LYS A 170 18.39 5.01 7.46
N MET A 171 17.41 5.91 7.56
CA MET A 171 16.05 5.57 7.98
C MET A 171 15.20 5.31 6.74
N LYS A 172 14.49 4.18 6.72
CA LYS A 172 13.44 3.96 5.72
C LYS A 172 12.27 4.86 6.07
N ALA A 173 12.09 5.95 5.34
CA ALA A 173 10.92 6.80 5.47
C ALA A 173 9.78 6.25 4.61
N ASP A 174 8.58 6.30 5.15
CA ASP A 174 7.37 6.06 4.36
C ASP A 174 7.16 7.23 3.39
N MET A 175 6.65 6.93 2.21
CA MET A 175 6.18 7.95 1.27
C MET A 175 4.77 8.37 1.69
N ILE A 176 4.43 9.65 1.55
CA ILE A 176 3.09 10.17 1.76
C ILE A 176 2.51 10.53 0.41
N VAL A 177 1.27 10.11 0.19
CA VAL A 177 0.49 10.45 -0.99
C VAL A 177 -0.70 11.29 -0.54
N VAL A 178 -1.07 12.26 -1.37
CA VAL A 178 -2.29 13.07 -1.23
C VAL A 178 -3.17 12.79 -2.43
N GLY A 179 -4.48 12.77 -2.24
CA GLY A 179 -5.47 12.55 -3.28
C GLY A 179 -6.54 13.62 -3.26
N ASP A 180 -6.78 14.21 -4.42
CA ASP A 180 -7.80 15.21 -4.67
C ASP A 180 -8.93 14.58 -5.50
N ILE A 181 -10.15 14.57 -4.95
CA ILE A 181 -11.30 13.91 -5.60
C ILE A 181 -11.97 14.90 -6.55
N ASP A 182 -12.68 15.89 -6.00
CA ASP A 182 -13.36 16.96 -6.71
C ASP A 182 -13.30 18.26 -5.89
N GLU A 183 -13.68 19.38 -6.50
CA GLU A 183 -13.81 20.65 -5.79
C GLU A 183 -14.83 20.55 -4.64
N GLY A 184 -14.40 20.86 -3.42
CA GLY A 184 -15.25 20.79 -2.21
C GLY A 184 -15.30 19.42 -1.53
N ALA A 185 -14.72 18.38 -2.14
CA ALA A 185 -14.55 17.08 -1.50
C ALA A 185 -13.41 17.13 -0.44
N PRO A 186 -13.44 16.26 0.59
CA PRO A 186 -12.32 16.18 1.51
C PRO A 186 -11.08 15.61 0.81
N ARG A 187 -9.92 16.25 1.01
CA ARG A 187 -8.64 15.70 0.55
C ARG A 187 -8.34 14.38 1.27
N LEU A 188 -7.72 13.46 0.56
CA LEU A 188 -7.27 12.18 1.09
C LEU A 188 -5.76 12.24 1.30
N ALA A 189 -5.24 11.61 2.35
CA ALA A 189 -3.81 11.37 2.49
C ALA A 189 -3.53 10.01 3.09
N GLY A 190 -2.38 9.43 2.77
CA GLY A 190 -1.98 8.16 3.37
C GLY A 190 -0.49 7.94 3.28
N LYS A 191 0.00 7.09 4.17
CA LYS A 191 1.39 6.63 4.14
C LYS A 191 1.49 5.36 3.29
N LEU A 192 2.53 5.32 2.47
CA LEU A 192 2.91 4.22 1.62
C LEU A 192 4.24 3.68 2.09
N GLU A 193 4.21 2.47 2.64
CA GLU A 193 5.41 1.72 2.96
C GLU A 193 6.21 1.46 1.68
N ARG A 194 7.47 1.91 1.64
CA ARG A 194 8.31 1.89 0.43
C ARG A 194 8.42 0.50 -0.22
N GLN A 195 8.40 -0.55 0.58
CA GLN A 195 8.49 -1.95 0.13
C GLN A 195 7.29 -2.43 -0.68
N HIS A 196 6.16 -1.73 -0.61
CA HIS A 196 4.92 -2.03 -1.33
C HIS A 196 4.68 -1.09 -2.52
N VAL A 197 5.53 -0.07 -2.70
CA VAL A 197 5.49 0.87 -3.83
C VAL A 197 6.13 0.21 -5.06
N ARG A 198 5.36 0.09 -6.14
CA ARG A 198 5.80 -0.47 -7.44
C ARG A 198 6.20 0.62 -8.42
N ASP A 199 5.48 1.74 -8.37
CA ASP A 199 5.69 2.93 -9.17
C ASP A 199 5.28 4.15 -8.35
N ILE A 200 5.79 5.34 -8.68
CA ILE A 200 5.44 6.57 -7.96
C ILE A 200 3.98 6.91 -8.30
N PRO A 201 3.07 6.99 -7.32
CA PRO A 201 1.69 7.43 -7.57
C PRO A 201 1.67 8.89 -8.00
N ASP A 202 1.08 9.16 -9.16
CA ASP A 202 0.98 10.51 -9.74
C ASP A 202 -0.20 10.56 -10.73
N GLY A 203 -1.00 11.62 -10.77
CA GLY A 203 -2.17 11.74 -11.65
C GLY A 203 -3.36 10.84 -11.29
N GLU A 204 -4.29 10.62 -12.21
CA GLU A 204 -5.53 9.87 -11.97
C GLU A 204 -5.27 8.40 -11.55
N ALA A 205 -5.88 7.98 -10.44
CA ALA A 205 -5.84 6.60 -9.96
C ALA A 205 -7.03 6.29 -9.03
N THR A 206 -7.32 4.99 -8.86
CA THR A 206 -8.19 4.50 -7.78
C THR A 206 -7.35 4.25 -6.53
N VAL A 207 -7.75 4.86 -5.41
CA VAL A 207 -7.20 4.60 -4.08
C VAL A 207 -8.17 3.70 -3.31
N VAL A 208 -7.65 2.63 -2.73
CA VAL A 208 -8.40 1.76 -1.80
C VAL A 208 -7.73 1.81 -0.44
N GLY A 209 -8.48 2.21 0.58
CA GLY A 209 -7.92 2.44 1.90
C GLY A 209 -8.97 2.42 3.00
N LYS A 210 -8.54 2.15 4.23
CA LYS A 210 -9.40 2.24 5.42
C LYS A 210 -9.25 3.60 6.06
N VAL A 211 -10.35 4.28 6.38
CA VAL A 211 -10.34 5.59 7.05
C VAL A 211 -9.73 5.43 8.44
N ALA A 212 -8.49 5.89 8.60
CA ALA A 212 -7.76 5.85 9.86
C ALA A 212 -8.12 7.06 10.74
N ARG A 213 -8.30 8.23 10.12
CA ARG A 213 -8.59 9.47 10.84
C ARG A 213 -9.35 10.47 9.98
N ARG A 214 -10.17 11.28 10.66
CA ARG A 214 -10.87 12.45 10.11
C ARG A 214 -10.27 13.72 10.71
N TRP A 215 -10.02 14.70 9.86
CA TRP A 215 -9.53 16.03 10.25
C TRP A 215 -10.63 17.03 9.98
N LYS A 216 -11.18 17.62 11.04
CA LYS A 216 -12.26 18.61 10.94
C LYS A 216 -11.71 19.94 10.47
N GLN A 217 -12.61 20.83 10.03
CA GLN A 217 -12.26 22.21 9.71
C GLN A 217 -11.46 22.87 10.85
N GLY A 218 -10.32 23.48 10.51
CA GLY A 218 -9.38 24.08 11.46
C GLY A 218 -8.39 23.10 12.10
N GLU A 219 -8.54 21.79 11.90
CA GLU A 219 -7.52 20.80 12.23
C GLU A 219 -6.56 20.60 11.05
N HIS A 220 -5.34 20.16 11.36
CA HIS A 220 -4.30 19.96 10.37
C HIS A 220 -3.45 18.73 10.67
N TYR A 221 -2.90 18.14 9.61
CA TYR A 221 -1.99 17.02 9.64
C TYR A 221 -0.71 17.34 8.87
N SER A 222 0.44 17.20 9.52
CA SER A 222 1.71 17.37 8.82
C SER A 222 1.96 16.17 7.91
N LEU A 223 2.16 16.47 6.63
CA LEU A 223 2.62 15.54 5.60
C LEU A 223 4.13 15.31 5.68
N MET A 224 4.83 15.99 6.60
CA MET A 224 6.21 15.66 6.91
C MET A 224 6.27 14.52 7.92
N ALA A 225 6.65 13.33 7.45
CA ALA A 225 7.02 12.23 8.31
C ALA A 225 8.42 12.45 8.92
N LEU A 226 8.58 13.48 9.77
CA LEU A 226 9.86 13.69 10.46
C LEU A 226 10.15 12.50 11.39
N PRO A 227 11.24 11.74 11.18
CA PRO A 227 11.62 10.67 12.09
C PRO A 227 11.90 11.24 13.47
N GLY A 228 11.28 10.67 14.52
CA GLY A 228 11.34 11.22 15.88
C GLY A 228 10.22 12.18 16.25
N ALA A 229 9.31 12.58 15.33
CA ALA A 229 8.10 13.34 15.69
C ALA A 229 7.20 12.58 16.67
N ALA A 230 7.24 11.24 16.65
CA ALA A 230 6.58 10.38 17.64
C ALA A 230 7.16 10.52 19.06
N LEU A 231 8.43 10.94 19.20
CA LEU A 231 9.08 11.21 20.49
C LEU A 231 8.67 12.58 21.06
N MET A 232 8.12 13.47 20.24
CA MET A 232 7.59 14.74 20.70
C MET A 232 6.23 14.53 21.38
N SER A 233 6.01 15.22 22.50
CA SER A 233 4.70 15.21 23.17
C SER A 233 3.60 15.80 22.28
N ARG A 234 2.35 15.37 22.49
CA ARG A 234 1.18 15.88 21.76
C ARG A 234 1.03 17.41 21.84
N ALA A 235 1.42 17.99 22.99
CA ALA A 235 1.40 19.43 23.20
C ALA A 235 2.51 20.15 22.41
N GLN A 236 3.71 19.56 22.32
CA GLN A 236 4.80 20.09 21.51
C GLN A 236 4.46 20.05 20.02
N ARG A 237 3.88 18.95 19.52
CA ARG A 237 3.43 18.85 18.12
C ARG A 237 2.38 19.89 17.72
N ARG A 238 1.49 20.27 18.65
CA ARG A 238 0.50 21.35 18.43
C ARG A 238 1.08 22.77 18.47
N LYS A 239 2.27 22.94 19.05
CA LYS A 239 2.95 24.24 19.19
C LYS A 239 4.08 24.44 18.20
N ALA A 240 4.55 23.38 17.54
CA ALA A 240 5.82 23.36 16.80
C ALA A 240 5.77 24.01 15.42
N GLN A 241 4.63 24.47 14.92
CA GLN A 241 4.57 25.22 13.66
C GLN A 241 3.45 26.25 13.70
N PRO A 242 3.71 27.53 13.36
CA PRO A 242 2.67 28.33 12.73
C PRO A 242 2.34 27.64 11.41
N VAL A 243 1.10 27.18 11.28
CA VAL A 243 0.62 26.59 10.04
C VAL A 243 0.32 27.74 9.10
N ASP A 244 1.18 27.95 8.12
CA ASP A 244 0.84 28.77 6.97
C ASP A 244 -0.30 28.05 6.23
N PRO A 245 -1.47 28.69 5.99
CA PRO A 245 -2.55 28.08 5.23
C PRO A 245 -2.14 27.64 3.82
N ASP A 246 -1.04 28.19 3.29
CA ASP A 246 -0.49 27.83 1.97
C ASP A 246 0.67 26.80 2.06
N ASP A 247 0.93 26.19 3.23
CA ASP A 247 1.98 25.16 3.36
C ASP A 247 1.54 23.83 2.72
N GLU A 248 2.08 23.53 1.54
CA GLU A 248 1.87 22.26 0.82
C GLU A 248 2.25 21.02 1.64
N ASN A 249 3.02 21.17 2.73
CA ASN A 249 3.40 20.08 3.63
C ASN A 249 2.39 19.85 4.76
N VAL A 250 1.23 20.53 4.70
CA VAL A 250 0.16 20.40 5.68
C VAL A 250 -1.16 20.06 4.99
N LEU A 251 -1.78 18.98 5.43
CA LEU A 251 -3.13 18.62 5.05
C LEU A 251 -4.12 19.31 5.99
N HIS A 252 -4.94 20.20 5.43
CA HIS A 252 -5.96 20.96 6.15
C HIS A 252 -7.31 20.25 6.10
N GLY A 253 -8.02 20.22 7.23
CA GLY A 253 -9.39 19.71 7.28
C GLY A 253 -10.40 20.66 6.57
N PRO A 254 -11.49 20.14 5.97
CA PRO A 254 -11.95 18.75 6.01
C PRO A 254 -11.11 17.79 5.17
N ALA A 255 -10.57 16.74 5.81
CA ALA A 255 -9.71 15.77 5.15
C ALA A 255 -9.76 14.39 5.83
N LEU A 256 -9.39 13.35 5.08
CA LEU A 256 -9.34 11.97 5.55
C LEU A 256 -7.90 11.44 5.45
N THR A 257 -7.44 10.79 6.50
CA THR A 257 -6.23 9.95 6.42
C THR A 257 -6.63 8.50 6.28
N LEU A 258 -6.03 7.82 5.31
CA LEU A 258 -6.29 6.42 4.99
C LEU A 258 -5.08 5.55 5.34
N ASP A 259 -5.35 4.38 5.90
CA ASP A 259 -4.46 3.24 5.82
C ASP A 259 -4.65 2.63 4.42
N ILE A 260 -3.75 2.95 3.50
CA ILE A 260 -3.90 2.60 2.08
C ILE A 260 -3.56 1.11 1.87
N LEU A 261 -4.45 0.39 1.19
CA LEU A 261 -4.25 -1.00 0.78
C LEU A 261 -3.67 -1.06 -0.63
N ALA A 262 -4.21 -0.26 -1.56
CA ALA A 262 -3.82 -0.28 -2.95
C ALA A 262 -4.03 1.07 -3.63
N ILE A 263 -3.19 1.34 -4.63
CA ILE A 263 -3.37 2.42 -5.61
C ILE A 263 -3.15 1.80 -6.99
N PHE A 264 -4.11 1.96 -7.90
CA PHE A 264 -4.02 1.40 -9.24
C PHE A 264 -4.74 2.23 -10.29
N ARG A 265 -4.42 1.95 -11.56
CA ARG A 265 -5.12 2.44 -12.75
C ARG A 265 -5.65 1.28 -13.57
#